data_AF-A0A2D7ZGT7-F1
#
_entry.id   AF-A0A2D7ZGT7-F1
#
_cell.length_a   1.000
_cell.length_b   1.000
_cell.length_c   1.000
_cell.angle_alpha   90.00
_cell.angle_beta   90.00
_cell.angle_gamma   90.00
#
_symmetry.space_group_name_H-M   'P 1'
#
loop_
_entity.id
_entity.type
_entity.pdbx_description
1 polymer ?
#
loop_
_entity_poly.entity_id
_entity_poly.type
_entity_poly.pdbx_seq_one_letter_code
_entity_poly.pdbx_strand_id
1 'polypeptide(L)'
;MIVDAIYHDDAPPTLYYRYRQNGMLIQQKSFNWRPYMFIPVGTAESRIHDMLRAYPGSSIDYDETYEAIDKTPLWKVYANNPWDLYGMRNMFSRTYEADVDVVDQYLIDHFPTMPKWKPRKWWYDIECNTGDDNFTTVIAVIDSDLVTPVVFAWYDERTNCPYDEDDAVNSIPRKVRDEEYILRLFHSEESMYSAFIRFLKKRNPDMMIAHAGTFFDIPHMIERLDHIYGVGVGSSKLSPLGVIRRPKKGQRYRYDDQPIAGRWQFDTAAPEGSGTGFERVWKDSGGGQLPNLKLNTIAETLGLGSKLTEEIEGMTVHNGWYEYWEEFVDYCLLDTVLLRGIDEARNVTDFFVEMVRLTGVGL
;
A
#
# COMPACT_ATOMS: atom_id res chain seq x y z
N MET A 1 -0.39 12.61 3.07
CA MET A 1 -1.65 12.15 3.68
C MET A 1 -2.17 11.04 2.79
N ILE A 2 -2.77 9.99 3.35
CA ILE A 2 -3.40 8.94 2.56
C ILE A 2 -4.84 9.35 2.30
N VAL A 3 -5.28 9.29 1.05
CA VAL A 3 -6.68 9.50 0.66
C VAL A 3 -7.11 8.35 -0.23
N ASP A 4 -8.28 7.79 0.06
CA ASP A 4 -8.87 6.68 -0.67
C ASP A 4 -10.33 7.00 -1.01
N ALA A 5 -10.73 6.69 -2.24
CA ALA A 5 -12.13 6.59 -2.62
C ALA A 5 -12.56 5.11 -2.63
N ILE A 6 -13.68 4.82 -1.99
CA ILE A 6 -14.39 3.54 -2.09
C ILE A 6 -15.65 3.79 -2.93
N TYR A 7 -15.67 3.21 -4.11
CA TYR A 7 -16.76 3.36 -5.07
C TYR A 7 -17.91 2.41 -4.76
N HIS A 8 -19.13 2.87 -5.03
CA HIS A 8 -20.37 2.10 -4.93
C HIS A 8 -21.10 2.18 -6.27
N ASP A 9 -22.01 1.26 -6.53
CA ASP A 9 -22.71 1.20 -7.83
C ASP A 9 -23.71 2.36 -8.00
N ASP A 10 -24.49 2.68 -6.96
CA ASP A 10 -25.60 3.65 -7.06
C ASP A 10 -25.53 4.78 -6.00
N ALA A 11 -24.33 5.06 -5.46
CA ALA A 11 -24.16 6.06 -4.41
C ALA A 11 -22.87 6.89 -4.58
N PRO A 12 -22.79 8.08 -3.96
CA PRO A 12 -21.55 8.83 -3.87
C PRO A 12 -20.44 8.00 -3.23
N PRO A 13 -19.18 8.22 -3.61
CA PRO A 13 -18.08 7.41 -3.11
C PRO A 13 -17.87 7.71 -1.62
N THR A 14 -17.49 6.68 -0.86
CA THR A 14 -16.99 6.93 0.49
C THR A 14 -15.55 7.40 0.37
N LEU A 15 -15.32 8.67 0.68
CA LEU A 15 -13.96 9.21 0.76
C LEU A 15 -13.41 8.99 2.15
N TYR A 16 -12.18 8.52 2.21
CA TYR A 16 -11.44 8.29 3.44
C TYR A 16 -10.12 9.03 3.36
N TYR A 17 -9.71 9.70 4.43
CA TYR A 17 -8.34 10.16 4.56
C TYR A 17 -7.78 9.79 5.93
N ARG A 18 -6.45 9.64 5.99
CA ARG A 18 -5.70 9.48 7.24
C ARG A 18 -4.30 10.09 7.14
N TYR A 19 -3.81 10.59 8.27
CA TYR A 19 -2.42 11.00 8.47
C TYR A 19 -2.12 11.08 9.97
N ARG A 20 -0.85 11.29 10.33
CA ARG A 20 -0.44 11.45 11.73
C ARG A 20 -0.01 12.88 12.01
N GLN A 21 -0.54 13.44 13.09
CA GLN A 21 -0.10 14.72 13.64
C GLN A 21 0.38 14.49 15.07
N ASN A 22 1.65 14.80 15.34
CA ASN A 22 2.29 14.57 16.64
C ASN A 22 2.13 13.12 17.16
N GLY A 23 2.26 12.14 16.26
CA GLY A 23 2.09 10.71 16.56
C GLY A 23 0.64 10.22 16.66
N MET A 24 -0.32 11.13 16.84
CA MET A 24 -1.74 10.80 16.85
C MET A 24 -2.27 10.57 15.43
N LEU A 25 -3.02 9.49 15.25
CA LEU A 25 -3.71 9.21 13.99
C LEU A 25 -4.95 10.10 13.86
N ILE A 26 -5.00 10.90 12.81
CA ILE A 26 -6.18 11.62 12.35
C ILE A 26 -6.74 10.83 11.17
N GLN A 27 -8.04 10.54 11.21
CA GLN A 27 -8.74 9.90 10.11
C GLN A 27 -10.21 10.33 10.06
N GLN A 28 -10.77 10.40 8.87
CA GLN A 28 -12.18 10.73 8.66
C GLN A 28 -12.73 9.98 7.45
N LYS A 29 -14.05 9.72 7.48
CA LYS A 29 -14.83 9.27 6.33
C LYS A 29 -15.85 10.34 5.96
N SER A 30 -16.00 10.59 4.67
CA SER A 30 -17.10 11.36 4.10
C SER A 30 -17.95 10.42 3.23
N PHE A 31 -19.25 10.40 3.48
CA PHE A 31 -20.20 9.49 2.80
C PHE A 31 -21.07 10.20 1.75
N ASN A 32 -21.13 11.53 1.82
CA ASN A 32 -22.09 12.34 1.06
C ASN A 32 -21.40 13.33 0.12
N TRP A 33 -20.08 13.23 -0.05
CA TRP A 33 -19.36 14.12 -0.97
C TRP A 33 -19.67 13.70 -2.40
N ARG A 34 -20.06 14.67 -3.23
CA ARG A 34 -20.54 14.41 -4.60
C ARG A 34 -19.51 14.89 -5.63
N PRO A 35 -19.12 14.02 -6.57
CA PRO A 35 -18.27 14.42 -7.69
C PRO A 35 -18.99 15.44 -8.56
N TYR A 36 -18.22 16.29 -9.23
CA TYR A 36 -18.77 17.37 -10.02
C TYR A 36 -18.03 17.57 -11.35
N MET A 37 -18.70 18.32 -12.22
CA MET A 37 -18.12 18.96 -13.40
C MET A 37 -18.74 20.34 -13.57
N PHE A 38 -18.25 21.14 -14.51
CA PHE A 38 -18.86 22.42 -14.84
C PHE A 38 -19.35 22.49 -16.28
N ILE A 39 -20.42 23.24 -16.48
CA ILE A 39 -21.01 23.54 -17.79
C ILE A 39 -21.20 25.05 -17.97
N PRO A 40 -21.16 25.59 -19.20
CA PRO A 40 -21.44 27.02 -19.42
C PRO A 40 -22.86 27.42 -18.99
N VAL A 41 -23.02 28.63 -18.42
CA VAL A 41 -24.34 29.21 -18.04
C VAL A 41 -25.31 29.33 -19.23
N GLY A 42 -24.80 29.39 -20.46
CA GLY A 42 -25.62 29.43 -21.69
C GLY A 42 -26.04 28.05 -22.22
N THR A 43 -25.87 26.98 -21.45
CA THR A 43 -26.23 25.62 -21.88
C THR A 43 -27.74 25.51 -22.09
N ALA A 44 -28.15 24.94 -23.23
CA ALA A 44 -29.57 24.79 -23.56
C ALA A 44 -30.32 23.95 -22.51
N GLU A 45 -31.44 24.46 -22.01
CA GLU A 45 -32.29 23.80 -21.02
C GLU A 45 -32.68 22.38 -21.40
N SER A 46 -32.95 22.12 -22.70
CA SER A 46 -33.28 20.77 -23.17
C SER A 46 -32.18 19.76 -22.85
N ARG A 47 -30.89 20.13 -22.98
CA ARG A 47 -29.77 19.25 -22.65
C ARG A 47 -29.65 19.01 -21.15
N ILE A 48 -29.91 20.03 -20.35
CA ILE A 48 -29.94 19.91 -18.88
C ILE A 48 -31.04 18.93 -18.47
N HIS A 49 -32.26 19.12 -19.01
CA HIS A 49 -33.40 18.24 -18.74
C HIS A 49 -33.14 16.78 -19.16
N ASP A 50 -32.50 16.56 -20.32
CA ASP A 50 -32.14 15.22 -20.78
C ASP A 50 -31.11 14.57 -19.84
N MET A 51 -30.12 15.33 -19.38
CA MET A 51 -29.11 14.85 -18.42
C MET A 51 -29.75 14.47 -17.09
N LEU A 52 -30.57 15.33 -16.50
CA LEU A 52 -31.24 15.05 -15.22
C LEU A 52 -32.19 13.85 -15.32
N ARG A 53 -32.78 13.61 -16.50
CA ARG A 53 -33.58 12.40 -16.74
C ARG A 53 -32.73 11.13 -16.84
N ALA A 54 -31.58 11.22 -17.51
CA ALA A 54 -30.66 10.08 -17.66
C ALA A 54 -29.94 9.73 -16.34
N TYR A 55 -29.72 10.74 -15.48
CA TYR A 55 -29.00 10.62 -14.21
C TYR A 55 -29.84 11.19 -13.06
N PRO A 56 -30.85 10.45 -12.57
CA PRO A 56 -31.85 10.94 -11.62
C PRO A 56 -31.34 11.29 -10.20
N GLY A 57 -30.04 11.16 -9.94
CA GLY A 57 -29.38 11.63 -8.72
C GLY A 57 -28.45 12.83 -8.93
N SER A 58 -28.37 13.38 -10.14
CA SER A 58 -27.56 14.55 -10.48
C SER A 58 -28.31 15.85 -10.23
N SER A 59 -27.58 16.95 -10.03
CA SER A 59 -28.18 18.28 -9.81
C SER A 59 -27.27 19.40 -10.30
N ILE A 60 -27.84 20.58 -10.54
CA ILE A 60 -27.09 21.78 -10.92
C ILE A 60 -27.22 22.81 -9.80
N ASP A 61 -26.12 23.49 -9.51
CA ASP A 61 -26.09 24.67 -8.66
C ASP A 61 -26.32 25.92 -9.51
N TYR A 62 -27.50 26.51 -9.38
CA TYR A 62 -27.87 27.75 -10.06
C TYR A 62 -27.64 28.99 -9.20
N ASP A 63 -27.35 28.81 -7.90
CA ASP A 63 -27.19 29.91 -6.95
C ASP A 63 -25.79 30.52 -7.04
N GLU A 64 -24.81 29.75 -7.53
CA GLU A 64 -23.43 30.17 -7.71
C GLU A 64 -22.96 30.06 -9.17
N THR A 65 -22.18 31.04 -9.61
CA THR A 65 -21.53 31.05 -10.93
C THR A 65 -20.02 31.05 -10.76
N TYR A 66 -19.35 30.19 -11.52
CA TYR A 66 -17.90 30.05 -11.54
C TYR A 66 -17.33 30.65 -12.84
N GLU A 67 -16.03 30.93 -12.88
CA GLU A 67 -15.37 31.50 -14.06
C GLU A 67 -14.24 30.57 -14.54
N ALA A 68 -14.30 30.17 -15.81
CA ALA A 68 -13.21 29.45 -16.46
C ALA A 68 -11.99 30.35 -16.71
N ILE A 69 -10.82 29.75 -17.01
CA ILE A 69 -9.61 30.50 -17.42
C ILE A 69 -9.88 31.41 -18.63
N ASP A 70 -10.74 30.99 -19.56
CA ASP A 70 -11.15 31.76 -20.74
C ASP A 70 -12.28 32.76 -20.48
N LYS A 71 -12.61 33.03 -19.20
CA LYS A 71 -13.66 33.93 -18.74
C LYS A 71 -15.09 33.47 -19.05
N THR A 72 -15.29 32.22 -19.48
CA THR A 72 -16.63 31.66 -19.63
C THR A 72 -17.29 31.50 -18.26
N PRO A 73 -18.51 32.03 -18.03
CA PRO A 73 -19.26 31.79 -16.81
C PRO A 73 -19.84 30.38 -16.81
N LEU A 74 -19.73 29.68 -15.68
CA LEU A 74 -20.07 28.27 -15.52
C LEU A 74 -21.05 28.04 -14.37
N TRP A 75 -21.88 27.01 -14.52
CA TRP A 75 -22.59 26.36 -13.42
C TRP A 75 -21.90 25.07 -13.01
N LYS A 76 -21.97 24.74 -11.72
CA LYS A 76 -21.48 23.47 -11.17
C LYS A 76 -22.57 22.41 -11.27
N VAL A 77 -22.21 21.24 -11.80
CA VAL A 77 -23.09 20.09 -11.93
C VAL A 77 -22.56 18.99 -11.02
N TYR A 78 -23.37 18.57 -10.06
CA TYR A 78 -23.06 17.45 -9.18
C TYR A 78 -23.61 16.16 -9.77
N ALA A 79 -22.77 15.13 -9.82
CA ALA A 79 -23.17 13.77 -10.12
C ALA A 79 -23.51 13.00 -8.83
N ASN A 80 -24.24 11.89 -8.95
CA ASN A 80 -24.44 10.98 -7.83
C ASN A 80 -23.22 10.08 -7.64
N ASN A 81 -22.73 9.47 -8.73
CA ASN A 81 -21.60 8.56 -8.76
C ASN A 81 -20.47 9.10 -9.67
N PRO A 82 -19.17 8.93 -9.34
CA PRO A 82 -18.06 9.31 -10.22
C PRO A 82 -18.16 8.72 -11.63
N TRP A 83 -18.70 7.51 -11.77
CA TRP A 83 -18.87 6.88 -13.09
C TRP A 83 -19.85 7.62 -14.00
N ASP A 84 -20.82 8.35 -13.43
CA ASP A 84 -21.81 9.11 -14.18
C ASP A 84 -21.18 10.27 -14.96
N LEU A 85 -20.09 10.86 -14.43
CA LEU A 85 -19.41 12.00 -15.06
C LEU A 85 -18.98 11.70 -16.50
N TYR A 86 -18.54 10.47 -16.79
CA TYR A 86 -18.13 10.06 -18.13
C TYR A 86 -19.28 10.04 -19.13
N GLY A 87 -20.48 9.66 -18.69
CA GLY A 87 -21.66 9.67 -19.56
C GLY A 87 -22.25 11.07 -19.66
N MET A 88 -22.38 11.77 -18.52
CA MET A 88 -22.89 13.14 -18.44
C MET A 88 -22.06 14.10 -19.31
N ARG A 89 -20.74 14.02 -19.31
CA ARG A 89 -19.89 14.92 -20.10
C ARG A 89 -20.19 14.84 -21.60
N ASN A 90 -20.55 13.66 -22.11
CA ASN A 90 -20.83 13.43 -23.52
C ASN A 90 -22.19 14.01 -23.96
N MET A 91 -23.03 14.42 -23.01
CA MET A 91 -24.32 15.07 -23.28
C MET A 91 -24.17 16.57 -23.58
N PHE A 92 -23.00 17.14 -23.30
CA PHE A 92 -22.70 18.55 -23.52
C PHE A 92 -21.61 18.70 -24.56
N SER A 93 -21.68 19.78 -25.36
CA SER A 93 -20.63 20.08 -26.34
C SER A 93 -19.33 20.55 -25.71
N ARG A 94 -19.40 21.07 -24.46
CA ARG A 94 -18.26 21.52 -23.69
C ARG A 94 -18.56 21.33 -22.21
N THR A 95 -17.62 20.75 -21.50
CA THR A 95 -17.58 20.63 -20.04
C THR A 95 -16.21 21.04 -19.56
N TYR A 96 -16.09 21.33 -18.27
CA TYR A 96 -14.82 21.62 -17.60
C TYR A 96 -14.70 20.72 -16.37
N GLU A 97 -13.48 20.24 -16.13
CA GLU A 97 -13.10 19.39 -14.97
C GLU A 97 -13.86 18.06 -14.85
N ALA A 98 -14.59 17.64 -15.89
CA ALA A 98 -15.26 16.33 -15.91
C ALA A 98 -14.27 15.15 -15.94
N ASP A 99 -12.98 15.41 -16.13
CA ASP A 99 -11.86 14.48 -16.15
C ASP A 99 -11.02 14.48 -14.86
N VAL A 100 -11.28 15.40 -13.93
CA VAL A 100 -10.57 15.46 -12.64
C VAL A 100 -11.05 14.32 -11.74
N ASP A 101 -10.11 13.53 -11.20
CA ASP A 101 -10.42 12.40 -10.33
C ASP A 101 -11.16 12.85 -9.05
N VAL A 102 -12.05 12.00 -8.55
CA VAL A 102 -12.85 12.27 -7.34
C VAL A 102 -11.97 12.57 -6.12
N VAL A 103 -10.83 11.89 -5.99
CA VAL A 103 -9.89 12.11 -4.88
C VAL A 103 -9.23 13.48 -5.01
N ASP A 104 -8.84 13.87 -6.22
CA ASP A 104 -8.23 15.16 -6.49
C ASP A 104 -9.22 16.31 -6.28
N GLN A 105 -10.45 16.18 -6.76
CA GLN A 105 -11.53 17.14 -6.49
C GLN A 105 -11.73 17.34 -4.97
N TYR A 106 -11.78 16.24 -4.21
CA TYR A 106 -11.91 16.33 -2.76
C TYR A 106 -10.73 17.02 -2.09
N LEU A 107 -9.51 16.70 -2.53
CA LEU A 107 -8.28 17.32 -2.02
C LEU A 107 -8.26 18.83 -2.31
N ILE A 108 -8.60 19.25 -3.52
CA ILE A 108 -8.67 20.66 -3.93
C ILE A 108 -9.68 21.42 -3.05
N ASP A 109 -10.86 20.86 -2.83
CA ASP A 109 -11.94 21.52 -2.08
C ASP A 109 -11.66 21.62 -0.57
N HIS A 110 -10.94 20.66 0.02
CA HIS A 110 -10.83 20.54 1.48
C HIS A 110 -9.42 20.79 2.04
N PHE A 111 -8.39 20.66 1.22
CA PHE A 111 -6.99 20.73 1.63
C PHE A 111 -6.24 21.77 0.80
N PRO A 112 -6.45 23.07 1.06
CA PRO A 112 -5.70 24.14 0.39
C PRO A 112 -4.19 24.04 0.66
N THR A 113 -3.80 23.32 1.70
CA THR A 113 -2.41 22.92 1.94
C THR A 113 -2.40 21.53 2.53
N MET A 114 -1.62 20.63 1.93
CA MET A 114 -1.46 19.27 2.44
C MET A 114 -0.76 19.28 3.81
N PRO A 115 -1.28 18.56 4.81
CA PRO A 115 -0.68 18.56 6.13
C PRO A 115 0.70 17.90 6.08
N LYS A 116 1.67 18.52 6.77
CA LYS A 116 2.93 17.86 7.08
C LYS A 116 2.65 16.72 8.07
N TRP A 117 3.18 15.54 7.78
CA TRP A 117 2.96 14.35 8.59
C TRP A 117 4.15 13.41 8.48
N LYS A 118 4.34 12.56 9.48
CA LYS A 118 5.34 11.48 9.46
C LYS A 118 4.58 10.14 9.48
N PRO A 119 4.60 9.35 8.39
CA PRO A 119 3.95 8.05 8.39
C PRO A 119 4.64 7.11 9.37
N ARG A 120 3.86 6.23 9.99
CA ARG A 120 4.40 5.03 10.60
C ARG A 120 4.71 4.03 9.50
N LYS A 121 6.01 3.80 9.28
CA LYS A 121 6.55 2.86 8.29
C LYS A 121 6.66 1.45 8.88
N TRP A 122 6.28 0.47 8.09
CA TRP A 122 6.59 -0.94 8.26
C TRP A 122 7.43 -1.40 7.09
N TRP A 123 8.67 -1.80 7.35
CA TRP A 123 9.44 -2.61 6.42
C TRP A 123 9.16 -4.07 6.73
N TYR A 124 8.89 -4.87 5.72
CA TYR A 124 8.60 -6.27 5.91
C TYR A 124 9.08 -7.10 4.72
N ASP A 125 9.23 -8.39 4.99
CA ASP A 125 9.56 -9.43 4.03
C ASP A 125 8.84 -10.71 4.44
N ILE A 126 8.52 -11.57 3.46
CA ILE A 126 7.94 -12.89 3.72
C ILE A 126 8.76 -13.97 3.03
N GLU A 127 8.90 -15.09 3.72
CA GLU A 127 9.40 -16.33 3.13
C GLU A 127 8.26 -17.32 2.96
N CYS A 128 8.34 -18.12 1.90
CA CYS A 128 7.27 -19.02 1.48
C CYS A 128 7.83 -20.38 1.06
N ASN A 129 7.04 -21.44 1.28
CA ASN A 129 7.31 -22.72 0.67
C ASN A 129 7.16 -22.61 -0.85
N THR A 130 8.19 -23.00 -1.59
CA THR A 130 8.21 -22.93 -3.06
C THR A 130 7.58 -24.15 -3.75
N GLY A 131 7.12 -25.13 -2.97
CA GLY A 131 6.42 -26.32 -3.47
C GLY A 131 4.93 -26.08 -3.72
N ASP A 132 4.21 -27.14 -4.07
CA ASP A 132 2.82 -27.07 -4.53
C ASP A 132 1.84 -26.47 -3.50
N ASP A 133 2.07 -26.68 -2.20
CA ASP A 133 1.21 -26.17 -1.13
C ASP A 133 1.33 -24.64 -0.92
N ASN A 134 2.43 -24.05 -1.39
CA ASN A 134 2.71 -22.60 -1.43
C ASN A 134 2.29 -21.82 -0.18
N PHE A 135 2.58 -22.33 1.02
CA PHE A 135 2.27 -21.66 2.29
C PHE A 135 3.35 -20.64 2.69
N THR A 136 2.97 -19.63 3.48
CA THR A 136 3.92 -18.69 4.09
C THR A 136 4.61 -19.35 5.28
N THR A 137 5.93 -19.24 5.36
CA THR A 137 6.77 -19.87 6.41
C THR A 137 7.19 -18.87 7.48
N VAL A 138 7.67 -17.69 7.06
CA VAL A 138 8.21 -16.65 7.94
C VAL A 138 7.71 -15.28 7.47
N ILE A 139 7.45 -14.37 8.41
CA ILE A 139 7.14 -12.96 8.14
C ILE A 139 8.01 -12.11 9.08
N ALA A 140 8.91 -11.31 8.53
CA ALA A 140 9.70 -10.35 9.30
C ALA A 140 9.09 -8.95 9.20
N VAL A 141 9.05 -8.21 10.31
CA VAL A 141 8.53 -6.84 10.37
C VAL A 141 9.45 -5.95 11.20
N ILE A 142 9.91 -4.87 10.59
CA ILE A 142 10.51 -3.72 11.29
C ILE A 142 9.50 -2.57 11.29
N ASP A 143 9.17 -2.11 12.48
CA ASP A 143 8.19 -1.06 12.72
C ASP A 143 8.91 0.20 13.20
N SER A 144 8.77 1.32 12.48
CA SER A 144 9.42 2.60 12.81
C SER A 144 9.14 3.14 14.22
N ASP A 145 8.09 2.68 14.90
CA ASP A 145 7.77 3.04 16.29
C ASP A 145 8.07 1.89 17.28
N LEU A 146 8.85 0.89 16.90
CA LEU A 146 9.40 -0.14 17.79
C LEU A 146 10.91 -0.11 17.76
N VAL A 147 11.51 -0.31 18.94
CA VAL A 147 12.96 -0.49 19.06
C VAL A 147 13.38 -1.84 18.49
N THR A 148 12.60 -2.88 18.78
CA THR A 148 12.95 -4.26 18.46
C THR A 148 12.06 -4.79 17.33
N PRO A 149 12.64 -5.25 16.20
CA PRO A 149 11.94 -5.99 15.16
C PRO A 149 11.20 -7.22 15.69
N VAL A 150 10.21 -7.66 14.92
CA VAL A 150 9.42 -8.86 15.24
C VAL A 150 9.40 -9.78 14.03
N VAL A 151 9.73 -11.05 14.25
CA VAL A 151 9.62 -12.10 13.24
C VAL A 151 8.53 -13.06 13.68
N PHE A 152 7.62 -13.41 12.78
CA PHE A 152 6.61 -14.43 12.97
C PHE A 152 7.05 -15.64 12.17
N ALA A 153 7.16 -16.80 12.81
CA ALA A 153 7.51 -18.04 12.13
C ALA A 153 6.70 -19.17 12.72
N TRP A 154 6.51 -20.23 11.94
CA TRP A 154 5.93 -21.45 12.46
C TRP A 154 6.76 -22.66 12.05
N TYR A 155 6.50 -23.76 12.73
CA TYR A 155 7.18 -25.03 12.51
C TYR A 155 6.19 -26.18 12.66
N ASP A 156 6.57 -27.33 12.10
CA ASP A 156 5.88 -28.61 12.28
C ASP A 156 6.89 -29.75 12.23
N GLU A 157 6.39 -30.99 12.23
CA GLU A 157 7.20 -32.21 12.26
C GLU A 157 8.16 -32.38 11.06
N ARG A 158 8.01 -31.58 10.01
CA ARG A 158 8.86 -31.61 8.81
C ARG A 158 10.09 -30.72 8.94
N THR A 159 10.11 -29.85 9.94
CA THR A 159 11.19 -28.87 10.16
C THR A 159 12.22 -29.37 11.16
N ASN A 160 13.44 -28.86 11.07
CA ASN A 160 14.47 -29.04 12.10
C ASN A 160 14.48 -27.93 13.16
N CYS A 161 13.33 -27.30 13.41
CA CYS A 161 13.17 -26.29 14.46
C CYS A 161 13.66 -26.85 15.82
N PRO A 162 14.56 -26.15 16.54
CA PRO A 162 15.15 -26.67 17.78
C PRO A 162 14.29 -26.41 19.02
N TYR A 163 13.16 -25.72 18.88
CA TYR A 163 12.27 -25.37 19.99
C TYR A 163 11.21 -26.46 20.16
N ASP A 164 11.01 -26.91 21.40
CA ASP A 164 10.02 -27.93 21.73
C ASP A 164 8.62 -27.32 21.94
N GLU A 165 7.55 -28.11 21.82
CA GLU A 165 6.16 -27.64 22.03
C GLU A 165 5.94 -27.01 23.42
N ASP A 166 6.73 -27.42 24.41
CA ASP A 166 6.69 -26.93 25.80
C ASP A 166 7.40 -25.56 25.98
N ASP A 167 8.23 -25.13 25.02
CA ASP A 167 8.89 -23.81 25.01
C ASP A 167 7.93 -22.68 24.59
N ALA A 168 6.64 -22.81 24.92
CA ALA A 168 5.52 -21.92 24.59
C ALA A 168 5.63 -20.49 25.18
N VAL A 169 6.83 -20.00 25.43
CA VAL A 169 7.16 -18.58 25.37
C VAL A 169 7.02 -18.15 23.91
N ASN A 170 5.83 -17.65 23.53
CA ASN A 170 5.51 -17.13 22.19
C ASN A 170 6.38 -15.92 21.73
N SER A 171 7.49 -15.63 22.40
CA SER A 171 8.36 -14.47 22.16
C SER A 171 9.77 -14.79 22.65
N ILE A 172 10.62 -15.24 21.73
CA ILE A 172 12.01 -15.65 21.97
C ILE A 172 12.93 -14.51 21.51
N PRO A 173 13.72 -13.89 22.39
CA PRO A 173 14.75 -12.94 21.99
C PRO A 173 15.82 -13.66 21.18
N ARG A 174 16.13 -13.14 19.99
CA ARG A 174 17.20 -13.63 19.12
C ARG A 174 18.06 -12.47 18.65
N LYS A 175 19.23 -12.79 18.14
CA LYS A 175 20.17 -11.82 17.57
C LYS A 175 20.81 -12.42 16.34
N VAL A 176 20.84 -11.64 15.26
CA VAL A 176 21.57 -11.96 14.04
C VAL A 176 22.42 -10.75 13.66
N ARG A 177 23.72 -10.97 13.44
CA ARG A 177 24.72 -9.90 13.30
C ARG A 177 24.59 -8.90 14.47
N ASP A 178 24.32 -7.62 14.18
CA ASP A 178 24.13 -6.56 15.19
C ASP A 178 22.66 -6.26 15.52
N GLU A 179 21.71 -7.02 14.95
CA GLU A 179 20.28 -6.78 15.10
C GLU A 179 19.66 -7.76 16.09
N GLU A 180 19.11 -7.23 17.18
CA GLU A 180 18.30 -7.98 18.14
C GLU A 180 16.84 -7.96 17.72
N TYR A 181 16.12 -9.08 17.85
CA TYR A 181 14.72 -9.18 17.47
C TYR A 181 13.93 -10.14 18.35
N ILE A 182 12.60 -10.05 18.28
CA ILE A 182 11.70 -11.00 18.94
C ILE A 182 11.12 -11.97 17.90
N LEU A 183 11.49 -13.24 18.01
CA LEU A 183 10.84 -14.34 17.31
C LEU A 183 9.53 -14.71 18.02
N ARG A 184 8.42 -14.69 17.27
CA ARG A 184 7.13 -15.22 17.70
C ARG A 184 6.89 -16.53 16.97
N LEU A 185 7.01 -17.61 17.72
CA LEU A 185 6.92 -18.97 17.21
C LEU A 185 5.49 -19.53 17.31
N PHE A 186 5.07 -20.26 16.28
CA PHE A 186 3.74 -20.85 16.16
C PHE A 186 3.82 -22.28 15.61
N HIS A 187 2.70 -23.01 15.63
CA HIS A 187 2.61 -24.42 15.21
C HIS A 187 1.82 -24.61 13.91
N SER A 188 1.41 -23.51 13.26
CA SER A 188 0.72 -23.53 11.97
C SER A 188 0.77 -22.17 11.29
N GLU A 189 0.67 -22.18 9.96
CA GLU A 189 0.53 -20.95 9.17
C GLU A 189 -0.69 -20.12 9.62
N GLU A 190 -1.82 -20.75 9.93
CA GLU A 190 -3.04 -20.07 10.41
C GLU A 190 -2.81 -19.34 11.73
N SER A 191 -2.15 -19.97 12.70
CA SER A 191 -1.87 -19.34 14.00
C SER A 191 -0.86 -18.20 13.86
N MET A 192 0.14 -18.35 12.99
CA MET A 192 1.07 -17.29 12.60
C MET A 192 0.34 -16.09 11.99
N TYR A 193 -0.48 -16.28 10.95
CA TYR A 193 -1.25 -15.21 10.32
C TYR A 193 -2.23 -14.54 11.29
N SER A 194 -2.85 -15.33 12.18
CA SER A 194 -3.76 -14.79 13.21
C SER A 194 -3.03 -13.80 14.12
N ALA A 195 -1.79 -14.12 14.51
CA ALA A 195 -0.95 -13.26 15.33
C ALA A 195 -0.40 -12.05 14.53
N PHE A 196 0.02 -12.26 13.29
CA PHE A 196 0.47 -11.20 12.38
C PHE A 196 -0.64 -10.16 12.15
N ILE A 197 -1.86 -10.59 11.82
CA ILE A 197 -3.01 -9.69 11.62
C ILE A 197 -3.37 -8.95 12.91
N ARG A 198 -3.29 -9.62 14.08
CA ARG A 198 -3.49 -8.96 15.38
C ARG A 198 -2.42 -7.88 15.61
N PHE A 199 -1.17 -8.17 15.24
CA PHE A 199 -0.07 -7.21 15.32
C PHE A 199 -0.27 -6.03 14.35
N LEU A 200 -0.63 -6.29 13.09
CA LEU A 200 -0.96 -5.28 12.07
C LEU A 200 -2.08 -4.34 12.53
N LYS A 201 -3.15 -4.89 13.11
CA LYS A 201 -4.24 -4.08 13.67
C LYS A 201 -3.80 -3.26 14.88
N LYS A 202 -2.99 -3.85 15.77
CA LYS A 202 -2.48 -3.17 16.98
C LYS A 202 -1.53 -2.03 16.64
N ARG A 203 -0.62 -2.23 15.69
CA ARG A 203 0.39 -1.22 15.31
C ARG A 203 -0.16 -0.23 14.28
N ASN A 204 -1.04 -0.67 13.41
CA ASN A 204 -1.73 0.16 12.41
C ASN A 204 -0.75 1.07 11.61
N PRO A 205 0.20 0.49 10.85
CA PRO A 205 1.11 1.26 10.01
C PRO A 205 0.38 2.10 8.98
N ASP A 206 0.96 3.22 8.58
CA ASP A 206 0.44 4.03 7.48
C ASP A 206 1.05 3.58 6.15
N MET A 207 2.30 3.12 6.15
CA MET A 207 3.03 2.68 4.96
C MET A 207 3.59 1.27 5.17
N MET A 208 3.41 0.42 4.18
CA MET A 208 3.97 -0.93 4.09
C MET A 208 5.00 -0.95 2.96
N ILE A 209 6.24 -1.26 3.28
CA ILE A 209 7.40 -1.15 2.41
C ILE A 209 7.97 -2.55 2.25
N ALA A 210 8.15 -2.99 1.01
CA ALA A 210 8.71 -4.30 0.67
C ALA A 210 9.63 -4.17 -0.56
N HIS A 211 10.39 -5.23 -0.83
CA HIS A 211 11.19 -5.34 -2.04
C HIS A 211 10.53 -6.35 -2.98
N ALA A 212 10.00 -5.89 -4.11
CA ALA A 212 9.12 -6.66 -5.00
C ALA A 212 7.76 -7.03 -4.35
N GLY A 213 7.31 -6.24 -3.37
CA GLY A 213 6.09 -6.49 -2.61
C GLY A 213 4.81 -6.53 -3.44
N THR A 214 4.70 -5.67 -4.46
CA THR A 214 3.53 -5.67 -5.36
C THR A 214 3.53 -6.88 -6.29
N PHE A 215 4.72 -7.39 -6.59
CA PHE A 215 4.91 -8.54 -7.46
C PHE A 215 4.67 -9.87 -6.74
N PHE A 216 5.09 -9.99 -5.48
CA PHE A 216 5.08 -11.25 -4.74
C PHE A 216 4.35 -11.17 -3.39
N ASP A 217 4.88 -10.43 -2.42
CA ASP A 217 4.44 -10.51 -1.02
C ASP A 217 2.95 -10.22 -0.84
N ILE A 218 2.46 -9.13 -1.43
CA ILE A 218 1.06 -8.71 -1.31
C ILE A 218 0.13 -9.72 -2.00
N PRO A 219 0.34 -10.10 -3.28
CA PRO A 219 -0.41 -11.19 -3.90
C PRO A 219 -0.46 -12.46 -3.06
N HIS A 220 0.69 -12.91 -2.55
CA HIS A 220 0.82 -14.13 -1.79
C HIS A 220 0.02 -14.05 -0.47
N MET A 221 0.21 -12.98 0.31
CA MET A 221 -0.56 -12.76 1.54
C MET A 221 -2.07 -12.70 1.29
N ILE A 222 -2.51 -12.03 0.21
CA ILE A 222 -3.93 -11.98 -0.16
C ILE A 222 -4.48 -13.39 -0.42
N GLU A 223 -3.77 -14.19 -1.20
CA GLU A 223 -4.16 -15.57 -1.52
C GLU A 223 -4.21 -16.44 -0.27
N ARG A 224 -3.15 -16.43 0.55
CA ARG A 224 -3.07 -17.26 1.77
C ARG A 224 -4.10 -16.88 2.80
N LEU A 225 -4.30 -15.59 3.05
CA LEU A 225 -5.33 -15.15 4.00
C LEU A 225 -6.73 -15.57 3.53
N ASP A 226 -7.02 -15.45 2.24
CA ASP A 226 -8.31 -15.90 1.68
C ASP A 226 -8.47 -17.42 1.70
N HIS A 227 -7.39 -18.17 1.51
CA HIS A 227 -7.38 -19.63 1.67
C HIS A 227 -7.71 -20.02 3.11
N ILE A 228 -7.11 -19.35 4.10
CA ILE A 228 -7.28 -19.67 5.53
C ILE A 228 -8.65 -19.22 6.06
N TYR A 229 -9.08 -17.99 5.72
CA TYR A 229 -10.26 -17.37 6.35
C TYR A 229 -11.47 -17.18 5.42
N GLY A 230 -11.36 -17.58 4.16
CA GLY A 230 -12.39 -17.41 3.13
C GLY A 230 -12.13 -16.22 2.19
N VAL A 231 -12.49 -16.41 0.91
CA VAL A 231 -12.27 -15.44 -0.17
C VAL A 231 -12.88 -14.07 0.15
N GLY A 232 -12.04 -13.03 0.11
CA GLY A 232 -12.42 -11.65 0.46
C GLY A 232 -12.54 -11.38 1.97
N VAL A 233 -12.77 -12.40 2.79
CA VAL A 233 -12.86 -12.28 4.26
C VAL A 233 -11.47 -12.26 4.89
N GLY A 234 -10.55 -13.07 4.37
CA GLY A 234 -9.17 -13.12 4.84
C GLY A 234 -8.39 -11.88 4.48
N SER A 235 -8.24 -11.64 3.18
CA SER A 235 -7.46 -10.53 2.63
C SER A 235 -7.93 -9.15 3.10
N SER A 236 -9.24 -8.95 3.30
CA SER A 236 -9.78 -7.68 3.85
C SER A 236 -9.22 -7.33 5.23
N LYS A 237 -8.70 -8.29 5.99
CA LYS A 237 -8.08 -8.05 7.31
C LYS A 237 -6.79 -7.23 7.23
N LEU A 238 -6.13 -7.15 6.07
CA LEU A 238 -4.95 -6.31 5.84
C LEU A 238 -5.29 -4.82 5.86
N SER A 239 -6.48 -4.47 5.37
CA SER A 239 -6.94 -3.09 5.22
C SER A 239 -7.68 -2.61 6.47
N PRO A 240 -7.38 -1.41 7.01
CA PRO A 240 -8.22 -0.78 8.03
C PRO A 240 -9.62 -0.41 7.51
N LEU A 241 -9.83 -0.39 6.20
CA LEU A 241 -11.11 -0.14 5.54
C LEU A 241 -11.85 -1.43 5.16
N GLY A 242 -11.20 -2.60 5.31
CA GLY A 242 -11.73 -3.87 4.85
C GLY A 242 -11.75 -4.00 3.32
N VAL A 243 -11.00 -3.16 2.59
CA VAL A 243 -11.03 -3.10 1.12
C VAL A 243 -9.68 -3.51 0.55
N ILE A 244 -9.72 -4.50 -0.35
CA ILE A 244 -8.58 -4.90 -1.18
C ILE A 244 -8.91 -4.58 -2.65
N ARG A 245 -8.07 -3.76 -3.27
CA ARG A 245 -8.15 -3.48 -4.71
C ARG A 245 -7.39 -4.58 -5.43
N ARG A 246 -8.08 -5.33 -6.29
CA ARG A 246 -7.49 -6.41 -7.08
C ARG A 246 -7.22 -5.95 -8.50
N PRO A 247 -6.17 -6.47 -9.17
CA PRO A 247 -5.95 -6.16 -10.57
C PRO A 247 -7.08 -6.79 -11.41
N LYS A 248 -7.24 -6.31 -12.65
CA LYS A 248 -8.18 -6.94 -13.58
C LYS A 248 -7.79 -8.41 -13.80
N LYS A 249 -8.78 -9.27 -14.08
CA LYS A 249 -8.55 -10.69 -14.34
C LYS A 249 -7.44 -10.88 -15.38
N GLY A 250 -6.43 -11.68 -15.05
CA GLY A 250 -5.28 -11.97 -15.91
C GLY A 250 -4.16 -10.91 -15.88
N GLN A 251 -4.30 -9.86 -15.06
CA GLN A 251 -3.27 -8.86 -14.85
C GLN A 251 -2.62 -9.04 -13.46
N ARG A 252 -1.37 -8.57 -13.34
CA ARG A 252 -0.65 -8.47 -12.07
C ARG A 252 -0.78 -7.03 -11.54
N TYR A 253 -0.46 -6.84 -10.27
CA TYR A 253 -0.28 -5.48 -9.76
C TYR A 253 0.88 -4.80 -10.49
N ARG A 254 0.70 -3.51 -10.73
CA ARG A 254 1.78 -2.60 -11.12
C ARG A 254 2.51 -2.15 -9.86
N TYR A 255 3.73 -1.65 -10.05
CA TYR A 255 4.57 -1.19 -8.93
C TYR A 255 3.98 0.00 -8.15
N ASP A 256 3.17 0.82 -8.82
CA ASP A 256 2.48 1.99 -8.27
C ASP A 256 1.07 1.67 -7.73
N ASP A 257 0.58 0.44 -7.89
CA ASP A 257 -0.75 0.09 -7.39
C ASP A 257 -0.78 0.16 -5.84
N GLN A 258 -1.95 0.51 -5.31
CA GLN A 258 -2.21 0.57 -3.86
C GLN A 258 -3.29 -0.46 -3.45
N PRO A 259 -2.97 -1.77 -3.37
CA PRO A 259 -3.94 -2.85 -3.15
C PRO A 259 -4.65 -2.79 -1.80
N ILE A 260 -4.00 -2.30 -0.74
CA ILE A 260 -4.51 -2.35 0.63
C ILE A 260 -5.01 -0.96 1.01
N ALA A 261 -6.30 -0.70 0.77
CA ALA A 261 -6.87 0.63 0.99
C ALA A 261 -6.69 1.09 2.44
N GLY A 262 -6.41 2.38 2.66
CA GLY A 262 -6.12 2.97 3.96
C GLY A 262 -4.71 2.73 4.47
N ARG A 263 -3.81 2.25 3.61
CA ARG A 263 -2.36 2.17 3.80
C ARG A 263 -1.69 2.53 2.49
N TRP A 264 -0.49 3.08 2.54
CA TRP A 264 0.39 3.16 1.38
C TRP A 264 1.21 1.88 1.24
N GLN A 265 1.41 1.43 0.02
CA GLN A 265 2.28 0.32 -0.35
C GLN A 265 3.42 0.90 -1.19
N PHE A 266 4.65 0.61 -0.79
CA PHE A 266 5.84 1.11 -1.48
C PHE A 266 6.75 -0.04 -1.86
N ASP A 267 6.97 -0.21 -3.16
CA ASP A 267 7.84 -1.23 -3.71
C ASP A 267 9.22 -0.67 -4.05
N THR A 268 10.22 -1.05 -3.27
CA THR A 268 11.59 -0.56 -3.49
C THR A 268 12.25 -1.13 -4.74
N ALA A 269 11.76 -2.26 -5.26
CA ALA A 269 12.25 -2.89 -6.48
C ALA A 269 11.66 -2.26 -7.76
N ALA A 270 10.78 -1.26 -7.62
CA ALA A 270 10.17 -0.62 -8.76
C ALA A 270 11.23 0.07 -9.65
N PRO A 271 11.21 -0.17 -10.97
CA PRO A 271 12.14 0.47 -11.89
C PRO A 271 11.79 1.95 -12.06
N GLU A 272 12.79 2.76 -12.43
CA GLU A 272 12.66 4.21 -12.62
C GLU A 272 11.43 4.61 -13.46
N GLY A 273 11.17 3.87 -14.56
CA GLY A 273 10.06 4.12 -15.47
C GLY A 273 8.66 3.92 -14.87
N SER A 274 8.56 3.33 -13.68
CA SER A 274 7.30 3.23 -12.93
C SER A 274 6.90 4.55 -12.25
N GLY A 275 7.83 5.51 -12.13
CA GLY A 275 7.60 6.76 -11.40
C GLY A 275 7.74 6.65 -9.87
N THR A 276 7.98 5.45 -9.35
CA THR A 276 8.17 5.18 -7.91
C THR A 276 9.44 4.34 -7.64
N GLY A 277 9.66 3.94 -6.39
CA GLY A 277 10.74 3.03 -5.99
C GLY A 277 12.09 3.68 -5.72
N PHE A 278 13.06 2.84 -5.36
CA PHE A 278 14.43 3.27 -5.05
C PHE A 278 15.16 3.81 -6.28
N GLU A 279 15.06 3.12 -7.42
CA GLU A 279 15.82 3.46 -8.63
C GLU A 279 15.51 4.89 -9.10
N ARG A 280 14.25 5.32 -8.95
CA ARG A 280 13.82 6.68 -9.28
C ARG A 280 14.60 7.73 -8.50
N VAL A 281 14.62 7.62 -7.17
CA VAL A 281 15.35 8.55 -6.28
C VAL A 281 16.85 8.48 -6.52
N TRP A 282 17.38 7.27 -6.72
CA TRP A 282 18.79 7.03 -7.03
C TRP A 282 19.24 7.77 -8.29
N LYS A 283 18.51 7.63 -9.40
CA LYS A 283 18.84 8.27 -10.68
C LYS A 283 18.65 9.78 -10.65
N ASP A 284 17.54 10.25 -10.07
CA ASP A 284 17.29 11.69 -9.91
C ASP A 284 18.37 12.37 -9.04
N SER A 285 19.02 11.60 -8.16
CA SER A 285 20.16 12.05 -7.34
C SER A 285 21.54 11.87 -8.01
N GLY A 286 21.59 11.46 -9.29
CA GLY A 286 22.83 11.29 -10.05
C GLY A 286 23.56 9.95 -9.83
N GLY A 287 22.90 8.94 -9.28
CA GLY A 287 23.49 7.63 -8.94
C GLY A 287 23.90 6.74 -10.14
N GLY A 288 23.58 7.12 -11.37
CA GLY A 288 23.89 6.31 -12.56
C GLY A 288 23.09 4.99 -12.63
N GLN A 289 23.47 4.11 -13.55
CA GLN A 289 22.76 2.85 -13.79
C GLN A 289 23.24 1.73 -12.87
N LEU A 290 22.31 1.07 -12.18
CA LEU A 290 22.57 -0.11 -11.38
C LEU A 290 22.65 -1.37 -12.27
N PRO A 291 23.45 -2.40 -11.90
CA PRO A 291 23.52 -3.65 -12.63
C PRO A 291 22.16 -4.37 -12.72
N ASN A 292 21.41 -4.36 -11.63
CA ASN A 292 20.05 -4.85 -11.52
C ASN A 292 19.41 -4.28 -10.24
N LEU A 293 18.11 -4.52 -10.04
CA LEU A 293 17.35 -4.00 -8.90
C LEU A 293 17.13 -5.03 -7.78
N LYS A 294 17.92 -6.12 -7.73
CA LYS A 294 17.83 -7.06 -6.62
C LYS A 294 18.29 -6.40 -5.32
N LEU A 295 17.65 -6.77 -4.22
CA LEU A 295 17.96 -6.28 -2.88
C LEU A 295 19.46 -6.33 -2.56
N ASN A 296 20.12 -7.45 -2.81
CA ASN A 296 21.55 -7.63 -2.53
C ASN A 296 22.42 -6.62 -3.33
N THR A 297 22.14 -6.45 -4.62
CA THR A 297 22.87 -5.50 -5.47
C THR A 297 22.73 -4.05 -4.98
N ILE A 298 21.53 -3.65 -4.56
CA ILE A 298 21.29 -2.30 -4.03
C ILE A 298 21.99 -2.14 -2.67
N ALA A 299 21.86 -3.12 -1.78
CA ALA A 299 22.47 -3.11 -0.45
C ALA A 299 24.00 -2.99 -0.53
N GLU A 300 24.66 -3.79 -1.37
CA GLU A 300 26.10 -3.73 -1.60
C GLU A 300 26.53 -2.38 -2.17
N THR A 301 25.77 -1.84 -3.15
CA THR A 301 26.04 -0.52 -3.75
C THR A 301 26.00 0.60 -2.71
N LEU A 302 25.15 0.47 -1.68
CA LEU A 302 25.05 1.42 -0.58
C LEU A 302 25.98 1.11 0.60
N GLY A 303 26.76 0.02 0.54
CA GLY A 303 27.65 -0.40 1.63
C GLY A 303 26.92 -0.93 2.86
N LEU A 304 25.71 -1.47 2.71
CA LEU A 304 24.86 -1.98 3.80
C LEU A 304 25.15 -3.45 4.16
N GLY A 305 26.00 -4.13 3.38
CA GLY A 305 26.30 -5.56 3.50
C GLY A 305 25.55 -6.41 2.48
N SER A 306 25.59 -7.73 2.69
CA SER A 306 25.01 -8.75 1.80
C SER A 306 23.97 -9.63 2.50
N LYS A 307 23.23 -10.40 1.70
CA LYS A 307 22.26 -11.41 2.17
C LYS A 307 22.92 -12.57 2.92
N LEU A 308 22.21 -13.15 3.88
CA LEU A 308 22.70 -14.28 4.69
C LEU A 308 22.82 -15.60 3.89
N THR A 309 21.97 -15.80 2.88
CA THR A 309 22.00 -17.02 2.03
C THR A 309 23.34 -17.24 1.32
N GLU A 310 24.13 -16.19 1.13
CA GLU A 310 25.47 -16.30 0.51
C GLU A 310 26.54 -16.78 1.52
N GLU A 311 26.22 -16.81 2.82
CA GLU A 311 27.14 -17.14 3.91
C GLU A 311 26.95 -18.57 4.44
N ILE A 312 25.82 -19.23 4.14
CA ILE A 312 25.49 -20.55 4.69
C ILE A 312 25.53 -21.60 3.59
N GLU A 313 26.52 -22.49 3.66
CA GLU A 313 26.71 -23.57 2.70
C GLU A 313 25.52 -24.55 2.73
N GLY A 314 24.86 -24.76 1.59
CA GLY A 314 23.77 -25.73 1.42
C GLY A 314 22.36 -25.21 1.71
N MET A 315 22.21 -24.03 2.34
CA MET A 315 20.90 -23.41 2.57
C MET A 315 20.40 -22.71 1.30
N THR A 316 19.14 -22.96 0.95
CA THR A 316 18.44 -22.31 -0.16
C THR A 316 17.02 -21.92 0.29
N VAL A 317 16.33 -21.12 -0.52
CA VAL A 317 14.90 -20.82 -0.29
C VAL A 317 14.00 -22.07 -0.36
N HIS A 318 14.48 -23.18 -0.93
CA HIS A 318 13.71 -24.41 -1.09
C HIS A 318 13.79 -25.34 0.12
N ASN A 319 14.95 -25.43 0.78
CA ASN A 319 15.18 -26.30 1.93
C ASN A 319 15.32 -25.55 3.26
N GLY A 320 15.43 -24.21 3.24
CA GLY A 320 15.71 -23.41 4.44
C GLY A 320 14.74 -23.66 5.59
N TRP A 321 13.44 -23.67 5.30
CA TRP A 321 12.44 -23.92 6.35
C TRP A 321 12.47 -25.36 6.92
N TYR A 322 12.93 -26.34 6.14
CA TYR A 322 12.96 -27.75 6.54
C TYR A 322 14.27 -28.14 7.26
N GLU A 323 15.41 -27.68 6.72
CA GLU A 323 16.76 -28.16 7.08
C GLU A 323 17.64 -27.09 7.75
N TYR A 324 17.25 -25.82 7.69
CA TYR A 324 18.02 -24.68 8.21
C TYR A 324 17.09 -23.67 8.90
N TRP A 325 16.14 -24.17 9.70
CA TRP A 325 15.01 -23.38 10.17
C TRP A 325 15.45 -22.12 10.94
N GLU A 326 16.46 -22.23 11.81
CA GLU A 326 16.94 -21.08 12.58
C GLU A 326 17.55 -20.00 11.68
N GLU A 327 18.39 -20.41 10.75
CA GLU A 327 19.08 -19.52 9.82
C GLU A 327 18.11 -18.91 8.80
N PHE A 328 17.07 -19.65 8.40
CA PHE A 328 16.04 -19.18 7.49
C PHE A 328 15.18 -18.08 8.12
N VAL A 329 14.89 -18.19 9.42
CA VAL A 329 14.23 -17.14 10.21
C VAL A 329 15.12 -15.89 10.31
N ASP A 330 16.42 -16.06 10.56
CA ASP A 330 17.39 -14.96 10.61
C ASP A 330 17.56 -14.28 9.24
N TYR A 331 17.53 -15.07 8.16
CA TYR A 331 17.63 -14.59 6.78
C TYR A 331 16.48 -13.63 6.41
N CYS A 332 15.23 -14.01 6.68
CA CYS A 332 14.06 -13.15 6.41
C CYS A 332 14.15 -11.80 7.15
N LEU A 333 14.63 -11.82 8.40
CA LEU A 333 14.88 -10.57 9.13
C LEU A 333 15.97 -9.73 8.48
N LEU A 334 17.11 -10.33 8.12
CA LEU A 334 18.22 -9.59 7.52
C LEU A 334 17.82 -8.95 6.18
N ASP A 335 17.02 -9.62 5.36
CA ASP A 335 16.45 -9.01 4.15
C ASP A 335 15.59 -7.77 4.50
N THR A 336 14.78 -7.85 5.54
CA THR A 336 14.00 -6.70 6.04
C THR A 336 14.91 -5.57 6.58
N VAL A 337 16.03 -5.91 7.23
CA VAL A 337 17.02 -4.95 7.72
C VAL A 337 17.70 -4.22 6.56
N LEU A 338 18.10 -4.95 5.52
CA LEU A 338 18.67 -4.36 4.30
C LEU A 338 17.66 -3.44 3.62
N LEU A 339 16.39 -3.87 3.53
CA LEU A 339 15.30 -3.06 2.99
C LEU A 339 15.10 -1.74 3.77
N ARG A 340 15.08 -1.78 5.10
CA ARG A 340 15.06 -0.56 5.94
C ARG A 340 16.26 0.32 5.63
N GLY A 341 17.46 -0.27 5.60
CA GLY A 341 18.69 0.46 5.32
C GLY A 341 18.69 1.16 3.96
N ILE A 342 18.13 0.53 2.93
CA ILE A 342 18.00 1.12 1.58
C ILE A 342 17.10 2.35 1.60
N ASP A 343 15.93 2.25 2.25
CA ASP A 343 15.01 3.37 2.39
C ASP A 343 15.65 4.54 3.16
N GLU A 344 16.28 4.25 4.31
CA GLU A 344 16.86 5.26 5.20
C GLU A 344 18.12 5.91 4.61
N ALA A 345 19.00 5.15 3.95
CA ALA A 345 20.25 5.68 3.39
C ALA A 345 20.02 6.76 2.33
N ARG A 346 18.86 6.76 1.67
CA ARG A 346 18.50 7.73 0.62
C ARG A 346 17.22 8.51 0.91
N ASN A 347 16.62 8.33 2.09
CA ASN A 347 15.34 8.93 2.46
C ASN A 347 14.26 8.70 1.39
N VAL A 348 14.19 7.49 0.83
CA VAL A 348 13.42 7.21 -0.40
C VAL A 348 11.94 7.50 -0.18
N THR A 349 11.34 6.88 0.83
CA THR A 349 9.92 7.06 1.12
C THR A 349 9.62 8.46 1.65
N ASP A 350 10.57 9.11 2.35
CA ASP A 350 10.39 10.49 2.82
C ASP A 350 10.39 11.50 1.68
N PHE A 351 11.18 11.26 0.63
CA PHE A 351 11.11 12.02 -0.62
C PHE A 351 9.69 11.97 -1.21
N PHE A 352 9.10 10.78 -1.35
CA PHE A 352 7.75 10.65 -1.89
C PHE A 352 6.67 11.24 -0.98
N VAL A 353 6.81 11.11 0.34
CA VAL A 353 5.91 11.76 1.32
C VAL A 353 5.89 13.28 1.15
N GLU A 354 7.06 13.90 0.96
CA GLU A 354 7.14 15.35 0.74
C GLU A 354 6.70 15.74 -0.68
N MET A 355 6.92 14.90 -1.70
CA MET A 355 6.40 15.13 -3.05
C MET A 355 4.87 15.16 -3.06
N VAL A 356 4.20 14.17 -2.45
CA VAL A 356 2.74 14.15 -2.28
C VAL A 356 2.25 15.41 -1.57
N ARG A 357 2.97 15.87 -0.55
CA ARG A 357 2.61 17.09 0.16
C ARG A 357 2.75 18.33 -0.73
N LEU A 358 3.78 18.39 -1.57
CA LEU A 358 4.05 19.53 -2.44
C LEU A 358 3.05 19.59 -3.61
N THR A 359 2.72 18.44 -4.20
CA THR A 359 1.90 18.35 -5.42
C THR A 359 0.42 18.19 -5.12
N GLY A 360 0.04 17.67 -3.95
CA GLY A 360 -1.34 17.35 -3.64
C GLY A 360 -1.88 16.09 -4.33
N VAL A 361 -1.01 15.28 -4.92
CA VAL A 361 -1.37 14.03 -5.62
C VAL A 361 -1.04 12.84 -4.72
N GLY A 362 -1.80 11.74 -4.81
CA GLY A 362 -1.51 10.48 -4.12
C GLY A 362 -0.12 9.90 -4.43
N LEU A 363 0.31 8.95 -3.61
CA LEU A 363 1.57 8.20 -3.78
C LEU A 363 1.51 7.29 -5.02
#